data_AF-A0A349NHD9-F1
#
_entry.id   AF-A0A349NHD9-F1
#
_cell.length_a   1.000
_cell.length_b   1.000
_cell.length_c   1.000
_cell.angle_alpha   90.00
_cell.angle_beta   90.00
_cell.angle_gamma   90.00
#
_symmetry.space_group_name_H-M   'P 1'
#
loop_
_entity.id
_entity.type
_entity.pdbx_description
1 polymer ?
#
loop_
_entity_poly.entity_id
_entity_poly.type
_entity_poly.pdbx_seq_one_letter_code
_entity_poly.pdbx_strand_id
1 'polypeptide(L)'
;TYFAVQTRKAELIEQRLMEIERVKARTKLQETEKHLSGILYERGIDSKGFAMIRSKGDQALFQLNTLQMKHKMGVPDKRPVADFLPTISIKAKDFAAEMTNVNVQQKNLYGEGQIATEHVDNNKAVRKMMIDRGIVPENLPPAEDVKKVERRLASEEKKALENKNNKGKKKK
;
A
#
# COMPACT_ATOMS: atom_id res chain seq x y z
N THR A 1 -31.58 20.23 12.99
CA THR A 1 -30.21 20.36 13.56
C THR A 1 -29.62 19.04 14.03
N TYR A 2 -30.38 18.15 14.66
CA TYR A 2 -29.92 16.81 15.09
C TYR A 2 -29.36 15.94 13.93
N PHE A 3 -30.07 15.88 12.79
CA PHE A 3 -29.64 15.10 11.62
C PHE A 3 -28.25 15.52 11.10
N ALA A 4 -28.03 16.82 10.86
CA ALA A 4 -26.74 17.35 10.40
C ALA A 4 -25.56 17.00 11.34
N VAL A 5 -25.79 16.98 12.66
CA VAL A 5 -24.77 16.60 13.64
C VAL A 5 -24.48 15.10 13.60
N GLN A 6 -25.50 14.25 13.42
CA GLN A 6 -25.31 12.80 13.34
C GLN A 6 -24.66 12.37 12.03
N THR A 7 -25.06 12.96 10.90
CA THR A 7 -24.44 12.71 9.59
C THR A 7 -22.95 13.04 9.62
N ARG A 8 -22.59 14.22 10.14
CA ARG A 8 -21.18 14.62 10.27
C ARG A 8 -20.35 13.66 11.14
N LYS A 9 -20.96 13.11 12.20
CA LYS A 9 -20.28 12.09 13.03
C LYS A 9 -20.05 10.79 12.27
N ALA A 10 -21.04 10.35 11.49
CA ALA A 10 -20.94 9.13 10.68
C ALA A 10 -19.84 9.27 9.62
N GLU A 11 -19.79 10.39 8.89
CA GLU A 11 -18.76 10.69 7.89
C GLU A 11 -17.35 10.64 8.49
N LEU A 12 -17.15 11.24 9.67
CA LEU A 12 -15.86 11.21 10.37
C LEU A 12 -15.44 9.79 10.79
N ILE A 13 -16.40 8.95 11.20
CA ILE A 13 -16.13 7.55 11.55
C ILE A 13 -15.75 6.77 10.29
N GLU A 14 -16.48 6.94 9.20
CA GLU A 14 -16.21 6.29 7.92
C GLU A 14 -14.82 6.68 7.39
N GLN A 15 -14.51 7.97 7.39
CA GLN A 15 -13.18 8.46 7.02
C GLN A 15 -12.08 7.80 7.86
N ARG A 16 -12.29 7.72 9.18
CA ARG A 16 -11.32 7.10 10.08
C ARG A 16 -11.12 5.61 9.80
N LEU A 17 -12.19 4.87 9.50
CA LEU A 17 -12.11 3.46 9.14
C LEU A 17 -11.32 3.27 7.83
N MET A 18 -11.57 4.10 6.82
CA MET A 18 -10.82 4.08 5.57
C MET A 18 -9.33 4.38 5.77
N GLU A 19 -9.00 5.34 6.64
CA GLU A 19 -7.62 5.68 6.98
C GLU A 19 -6.90 4.54 7.70
N ILE A 20 -7.54 3.91 8.68
CA ILE A 20 -7.01 2.73 9.38
C ILE A 20 -6.74 1.60 8.39
N GLU A 21 -7.68 1.34 7.48
CA GLU A 21 -7.55 0.29 6.49
C GLU A 21 -6.38 0.55 5.53
N ARG A 22 -6.16 1.80 5.13
CA ARG A 22 -5.02 2.18 4.29
C ARG A 22 -3.70 1.96 5.00
N VAL A 23 -3.60 2.37 6.27
CA VAL A 23 -2.39 2.15 7.09
C VAL A 23 -2.10 0.65 7.21
N LYS A 24 -3.12 -0.17 7.52
CA LYS A 24 -2.97 -1.63 7.59
C LYS A 24 -2.50 -2.23 6.26
N ALA A 25 -3.12 -1.85 5.14
CA ALA A 25 -2.72 -2.32 3.82
C ALA A 25 -1.26 -1.94 3.50
N ARG A 26 -0.82 -0.74 3.90
CA ARG A 26 0.55 -0.29 3.68
C ARG A 26 1.57 -1.09 4.48
N THR A 27 1.27 -1.35 5.77
CA THR A 27 2.10 -2.19 6.64
C THR A 27 2.20 -3.60 6.08
N LYS A 28 1.08 -4.16 5.64
CA LYS A 28 1.05 -5.51 5.04
C LYS A 28 1.93 -5.59 3.78
N LEU A 29 1.79 -4.66 2.85
CA LEU A 29 2.67 -4.57 1.67
C LEU A 29 4.16 -4.50 2.07
N GLN A 30 4.49 -3.77 3.14
CA GLN A 30 5.85 -3.65 3.65
C GLN A 30 6.41 -5.00 4.14
N GLU A 31 5.59 -5.78 4.84
CA GLU A 31 5.94 -7.12 5.32
C GLU A 31 6.12 -8.09 4.14
N THR A 32 5.20 -8.06 3.18
CA THR A 32 5.23 -8.89 1.98
C THR A 32 6.44 -8.59 1.09
N GLU A 33 6.75 -7.31 0.84
CA GLU A 33 7.95 -6.91 0.10
C GLU A 33 9.23 -7.32 0.85
N LYS A 34 9.24 -7.24 2.19
CA LYS A 34 10.37 -7.70 3.00
C LYS A 34 10.57 -9.20 2.86
N HIS A 35 9.50 -9.98 2.95
CA HIS A 35 9.56 -11.43 2.78
C HIS A 35 10.04 -11.81 1.36
N LEU A 36 9.47 -11.18 0.33
CA LEU A 36 9.89 -11.34 -1.06
C LEU A 36 11.38 -11.04 -1.22
N SER A 37 11.86 -9.91 -0.67
CA SER A 37 13.27 -9.55 -0.76
C SER A 37 14.21 -10.59 -0.14
N GLY A 38 13.77 -11.25 0.96
CA GLY A 38 14.54 -12.34 1.58
C GLY A 38 14.63 -13.56 0.68
N ILE A 39 13.50 -14.01 0.13
CA ILE A 39 13.46 -15.13 -0.83
C ILE A 39 14.35 -14.82 -2.05
N LEU A 40 14.23 -13.62 -2.61
CA LEU A 40 14.98 -13.24 -3.80
C LEU A 40 16.49 -13.15 -3.54
N TYR A 41 16.89 -12.73 -2.35
CA TYR A 41 18.29 -12.73 -1.93
C TYR A 41 18.88 -14.15 -1.93
N GLU A 42 18.16 -15.13 -1.38
CA GLU A 42 18.56 -16.55 -1.42
C GLU A 42 18.63 -17.10 -2.85
N ARG A 43 17.95 -16.46 -3.82
CA ARG A 43 17.97 -16.79 -5.25
C ARG A 43 18.98 -15.97 -6.06
N GLY A 44 19.90 -15.29 -5.39
CA GLY A 44 21.02 -14.55 -6.01
C GLY A 44 20.68 -13.14 -6.47
N ILE A 45 19.59 -12.54 -5.98
CA ILE A 45 19.17 -11.17 -6.33
C ILE A 45 19.55 -10.22 -5.20
N ASP A 46 20.36 -9.22 -5.51
CA ASP A 46 20.74 -8.18 -4.56
C ASP A 46 19.67 -7.09 -4.40
N SER A 47 19.93 -6.12 -3.54
CA SER A 47 18.99 -5.01 -3.30
C SER A 47 18.74 -4.15 -4.54
N LYS A 48 19.71 -4.03 -5.45
CA LYS A 48 19.57 -3.29 -6.71
C LYS A 48 18.66 -4.04 -7.69
N GLY A 49 18.89 -5.35 -7.85
CA GLY A 49 18.04 -6.22 -8.66
C GLY A 49 16.60 -6.24 -8.14
N PHE A 50 16.41 -6.29 -6.82
CA PHE A 50 15.07 -6.20 -6.23
C PHE A 50 14.39 -4.86 -6.53
N ALA A 51 15.11 -3.73 -6.43
CA ALA A 51 14.57 -2.43 -6.78
C ALA A 51 14.17 -2.34 -8.27
N MET A 52 14.95 -2.96 -9.16
CA MET A 52 14.63 -3.06 -10.59
C MET A 52 13.37 -3.89 -10.83
N ILE A 53 13.26 -5.07 -10.20
CA ILE A 53 12.07 -5.94 -10.28
C ILE A 53 10.83 -5.19 -9.82
N ARG A 54 10.90 -4.53 -8.66
CA ARG A 54 9.79 -3.73 -8.13
C ARG A 54 9.38 -2.60 -9.09
N SER A 55 10.35 -1.93 -9.71
CA SER A 55 10.07 -0.88 -10.71
C SER A 55 9.40 -1.43 -11.98
N LYS A 56 9.82 -2.62 -12.44
CA LYS A 56 9.15 -3.34 -13.55
C LYS A 56 7.72 -3.76 -13.17
N GLY A 57 7.51 -4.17 -11.92
CA GLY A 57 6.18 -4.43 -11.36
C GLY A 57 5.28 -3.18 -11.37
N ASP A 58 5.80 -2.03 -10.92
CA ASP A 58 5.10 -0.75 -11.00
C ASP A 58 4.73 -0.40 -12.44
N GLN A 59 5.65 -0.54 -13.38
CA GLN A 59 5.38 -0.30 -14.80
C GLN A 59 4.29 -1.23 -15.34
N ALA A 60 4.30 -2.51 -14.94
CA ALA A 60 3.29 -3.48 -15.36
C ALA A 60 1.90 -3.18 -14.76
N LEU A 61 1.83 -2.71 -13.52
CA LEU A 61 0.57 -2.42 -12.83
C LEU A 61 -0.01 -1.06 -13.20
N PHE A 62 0.82 -0.02 -13.36
CA PHE A 62 0.39 1.37 -13.53
C PHE A 62 0.71 1.96 -14.92
N GLN A 63 1.35 1.20 -15.83
CA GLN A 63 1.94 1.74 -17.07
C GLN A 63 2.98 2.85 -16.86
N LEU A 64 3.42 3.06 -15.62
CA LEU A 64 4.36 4.08 -15.21
C LEU A 64 5.38 3.43 -14.29
N ASN A 65 6.66 3.65 -14.58
CA ASN A 65 7.71 3.19 -13.68
C ASN A 65 7.69 4.00 -12.35
N THR A 66 8.41 3.52 -11.34
CA THR A 66 8.40 4.16 -10.01
C THR A 66 8.78 5.65 -10.05
N LEU A 67 9.72 6.06 -10.92
CA LEU A 67 10.15 7.45 -11.04
C LEU A 67 9.05 8.34 -11.65
N GLN A 68 8.41 7.87 -12.71
CA GLN A 68 7.28 8.55 -13.34
C GLN A 68 6.11 8.69 -12.38
N MET A 69 5.83 7.66 -11.57
CA MET A 69 4.82 7.71 -10.51
C MET A 69 5.14 8.78 -9.47
N LYS A 70 6.41 8.88 -9.02
CA LYS A 70 6.82 9.94 -8.08
C LYS A 70 6.56 11.33 -8.64
N HIS A 71 6.94 11.55 -9.89
CA HIS A 71 6.73 12.84 -10.56
C HIS A 71 5.23 13.16 -10.71
N LYS A 72 4.42 12.20 -11.19
CA LYS A 72 2.97 12.38 -11.38
C LYS A 72 2.24 12.69 -10.07
N MET A 73 2.68 12.08 -8.97
CA MET A 73 2.02 12.19 -7.66
C MET A 73 2.66 13.23 -6.72
N GLY A 74 3.70 13.95 -7.15
CA GLY A 74 4.41 14.92 -6.31
C GLY A 74 5.10 14.29 -5.08
N VAL A 75 5.56 13.04 -5.21
CA VAL A 75 6.20 12.29 -4.11
C VAL A 75 7.65 12.73 -3.95
N PRO A 76 8.10 13.14 -2.75
CA PRO A 76 9.50 13.46 -2.51
C PRO A 76 10.43 12.28 -2.81
N ASP A 77 11.63 12.53 -3.34
CA ASP A 77 12.57 11.48 -3.76
C ASP A 77 12.91 10.47 -2.68
N LYS A 78 13.03 10.94 -1.43
CA LYS A 78 13.36 10.10 -0.26
C LYS A 78 12.18 9.25 0.24
N ARG A 79 10.99 9.40 -0.35
CA ARG A 79 9.77 8.70 0.08
C ARG A 79 9.37 7.61 -0.91
N PRO A 80 8.85 6.46 -0.44
CA PRO A 80 8.24 5.45 -1.30
C PRO A 80 6.95 5.96 -1.95
N VAL A 81 6.75 5.63 -3.23
CA VAL A 81 5.48 5.91 -3.95
C VAL A 81 4.28 5.28 -3.23
N ALA A 82 4.47 4.08 -2.67
CA ALA A 82 3.42 3.34 -1.98
C ALA A 82 2.79 4.10 -0.79
N ASP A 83 3.50 5.08 -0.23
CA ASP A 83 2.98 5.90 0.87
C ASP A 83 1.88 6.88 0.42
N PHE A 84 1.75 7.11 -0.89
CA PHE A 84 0.82 8.06 -1.52
C PHE A 84 -0.19 7.36 -2.44
N LEU A 85 -0.18 6.02 -2.47
CA LEU A 85 -1.14 5.25 -3.25
C LEU A 85 -2.48 5.16 -2.50
N PRO A 86 -3.62 5.12 -3.22
CA PRO A 86 -4.89 4.76 -2.62
C PRO A 86 -4.89 3.29 -2.16
N THR A 87 -5.75 2.96 -1.20
CA THR A 87 -5.78 1.64 -0.55
C THR A 87 -5.87 0.47 -1.55
N ILE A 88 -6.69 0.61 -2.59
CA ILE A 88 -6.85 -0.44 -3.60
C ILE A 88 -5.57 -0.69 -4.41
N SER A 89 -4.81 0.37 -4.74
CA SER A 89 -3.53 0.24 -5.42
C SER A 89 -2.47 -0.39 -4.52
N ILE A 90 -2.48 -0.09 -3.22
CA ILE A 90 -1.60 -0.76 -2.24
C ILE A 90 -1.91 -2.26 -2.18
N LYS A 91 -3.20 -2.63 -2.07
CA LYS A 91 -3.63 -4.04 -2.05
C LYS A 91 -3.34 -4.77 -3.35
N ALA A 92 -3.46 -4.10 -4.50
CA ALA A 92 -3.10 -4.67 -5.80
C ALA A 92 -1.60 -5.00 -5.87
N LYS A 93 -0.72 -4.08 -5.42
CA LYS A 93 0.72 -4.35 -5.32
C LYS A 93 1.03 -5.49 -4.37
N ASP A 94 0.38 -5.51 -3.21
CA ASP A 94 0.55 -6.54 -2.18
C ASP A 94 0.20 -7.92 -2.75
N PHE A 95 -0.96 -8.03 -3.40
CA PHE A 95 -1.39 -9.27 -4.00
C PHE A 95 -0.45 -9.75 -5.12
N ALA A 96 0.01 -8.86 -6.00
CA ALA A 96 0.98 -9.22 -7.03
C ALA A 96 2.33 -9.68 -6.45
N ALA A 97 2.78 -9.04 -5.35
CA ALA A 97 3.98 -9.46 -4.64
C ALA A 97 3.80 -10.83 -3.97
N GLU A 98 2.65 -11.10 -3.35
CA GLU A 98 2.35 -12.42 -2.77
C GLU A 98 2.27 -13.53 -3.84
N MET A 99 1.64 -13.26 -4.99
CA MET A 99 1.66 -14.20 -6.11
C MET A 99 3.10 -14.52 -6.54
N THR A 100 3.97 -13.52 -6.53
CA THR A 100 5.39 -13.70 -6.86
C THR A 100 6.10 -14.53 -5.79
N ASN A 101 5.85 -14.30 -4.49
CA ASN A 101 6.39 -15.11 -3.39
C ASN A 101 6.08 -16.59 -3.59
N VAL A 102 4.81 -16.90 -3.87
CA VAL A 102 4.35 -18.27 -4.06
C VAL A 102 4.97 -18.89 -5.32
N ASN A 103 4.93 -18.19 -6.45
CA ASN A 103 5.37 -18.73 -7.72
C ASN A 103 6.89 -18.94 -7.79
N VAL A 104 7.68 -18.03 -7.21
CA VAL A 104 9.15 -18.17 -7.14
C VAL A 104 9.54 -19.43 -6.37
N GLN A 105 8.85 -19.72 -5.28
CA GLN A 105 9.09 -20.92 -4.48
C GLN A 105 8.60 -22.18 -5.19
N GLN A 106 7.34 -22.20 -5.64
CA GLN A 106 6.72 -23.38 -6.26
C GLN A 106 7.39 -23.79 -7.58
N LYS A 107 7.75 -22.82 -8.42
CA LYS A 107 8.40 -23.07 -9.72
C LYS A 107 9.93 -23.12 -9.60
N ASN A 108 10.46 -22.97 -8.38
CA ASN A 108 11.88 -22.93 -8.10
C ASN A 108 12.67 -21.97 -9.03
N LEU A 109 12.20 -20.73 -9.17
CA LEU A 109 12.78 -19.75 -10.08
C LEU A 109 14.09 -19.16 -9.53
N TYR A 110 15.07 -18.92 -10.40
CA TYR A 110 16.36 -18.31 -10.03
C TYR A 110 16.76 -17.19 -10.97
N GLY A 111 17.58 -16.28 -10.45
CA GLY A 111 18.13 -15.17 -11.21
C GLY A 111 17.11 -14.08 -11.55
N GLU A 112 17.63 -12.89 -11.86
CA GLU A 112 16.81 -11.70 -12.04
C GLU A 112 15.81 -11.85 -13.20
N GLY A 113 16.21 -12.45 -14.33
CA GLY A 113 15.38 -12.51 -15.53
C GLY A 113 14.08 -13.30 -15.36
N GLN A 114 14.16 -14.51 -14.82
CA GLN A 114 12.98 -15.37 -14.61
C GLN A 114 12.03 -14.74 -13.59
N ILE A 115 12.59 -14.24 -12.48
CA ILE A 115 11.82 -13.67 -11.38
C ILE A 115 11.19 -12.34 -11.79
N ALA A 116 11.90 -11.48 -12.52
CA ALA A 116 11.35 -10.24 -13.07
C ALA A 116 10.18 -10.52 -14.01
N THR A 117 10.28 -11.54 -14.86
CA THR A 117 9.21 -11.94 -15.79
C THR A 117 7.98 -12.40 -15.01
N GLU A 118 8.16 -13.29 -14.04
CA GLU A 118 7.07 -13.75 -13.17
C GLU A 118 6.39 -12.58 -12.44
N HIS A 119 7.19 -11.66 -11.88
CA HIS A 119 6.66 -10.49 -11.18
C HIS A 119 5.88 -9.56 -12.12
N VAL A 120 6.37 -9.33 -13.33
CA VAL A 120 5.70 -8.52 -14.35
C VAL A 120 4.38 -9.16 -14.78
N ASP A 121 4.36 -10.45 -15.02
CA ASP A 121 3.16 -11.16 -15.47
C ASP A 121 2.08 -11.19 -14.38
N ASN A 122 2.47 -11.39 -13.12
CA ASN A 122 1.56 -11.26 -11.97
C ASN A 122 0.95 -9.85 -11.89
N ASN A 123 1.77 -8.80 -12.03
CA ASN A 123 1.27 -7.42 -12.01
C ASN A 123 0.34 -7.11 -13.20
N LYS A 124 0.63 -7.63 -14.41
CA LYS A 124 -0.27 -7.52 -15.56
C LYS A 124 -1.60 -8.22 -15.32
N ALA A 125 -1.59 -9.39 -14.69
CA ALA A 125 -2.80 -10.13 -14.36
C ALA A 125 -3.68 -9.35 -13.36
N VAL A 126 -3.07 -8.81 -12.30
CA VAL A 126 -3.77 -7.94 -11.34
C VAL A 126 -4.32 -6.68 -12.02
N ARG A 127 -3.51 -6.03 -12.87
CA ARG A 127 -3.94 -4.87 -13.65
C ARG A 127 -5.15 -5.18 -14.52
N LYS A 128 -5.11 -6.29 -15.27
CA LYS A 128 -6.21 -6.71 -16.14
C LYS A 128 -7.50 -6.87 -15.34
N MET A 129 -7.43 -7.55 -14.20
CA MET A 129 -8.58 -7.71 -13.31
C MET A 129 -9.16 -6.36 -12.83
N MET A 130 -8.31 -5.37 -12.54
CA MET A 130 -8.77 -4.03 -12.17
C MET A 130 -9.46 -3.33 -13.34
N ILE A 131 -8.87 -3.38 -14.54
CA ILE A 131 -9.44 -2.77 -15.76
C ILE A 131 -10.79 -3.40 -16.12
N ASP A 132 -10.90 -4.73 -16.05
CA ASP A 132 -12.14 -5.46 -16.33
C ASP A 132 -13.29 -5.03 -15.40
N ARG A 133 -12.98 -4.42 -14.25
CA ARG A 133 -13.94 -3.85 -13.29
C ARG A 133 -14.06 -2.33 -13.36
N GLY A 134 -13.50 -1.69 -14.40
CA GLY A 134 -13.53 -0.25 -14.58
C GLY A 134 -12.59 0.54 -13.68
N ILE A 135 -11.63 -0.14 -13.02
CA ILE A 135 -10.65 0.49 -12.13
C ILE A 135 -9.34 0.63 -12.91
N VAL A 136 -8.99 1.86 -13.28
CA VAL A 136 -7.74 2.16 -14.00
C VAL A 136 -6.69 2.65 -13.00
N PRO A 137 -5.68 1.83 -12.62
CA PRO A 137 -4.79 2.09 -11.48
C PRO A 137 -4.08 3.45 -11.52
N GLU A 138 -3.62 3.87 -12.70
CA GLU A 138 -2.86 5.09 -12.93
C GLU A 138 -3.69 6.36 -12.93
N ASN A 139 -5.02 6.24 -13.06
CA ASN A 139 -5.95 7.37 -13.03
C ASN A 139 -6.52 7.63 -11.65
N LEU A 140 -6.25 6.73 -10.69
CA LEU A 140 -6.69 6.92 -9.32
C LEU A 140 -5.96 8.11 -8.67
N PRO A 141 -6.67 8.96 -7.92
CA PRO A 141 -6.07 10.12 -7.28
C PRO A 141 -5.05 9.68 -6.21
N PRO A 142 -3.94 10.41 -6.07
CA PRO A 142 -2.99 10.17 -4.99
C PRO A 142 -3.66 10.43 -3.63
N ALA A 143 -3.25 9.64 -2.65
CA ALA A 143 -3.70 9.78 -1.27
C ALA A 143 -2.74 10.66 -0.46
N GLU A 144 -3.24 11.22 0.65
CA GLU A 144 -2.39 11.83 1.67
C GLU A 144 -1.30 10.83 2.11
N ASP A 145 -0.10 11.34 2.35
CA ASP A 145 0.99 10.59 2.95
C ASP A 145 0.54 9.73 4.14
N VAL A 146 0.65 8.40 3.99
CA VAL A 146 0.26 7.42 5.00
C VAL A 146 0.93 7.66 6.36
N LYS A 147 2.16 8.20 6.41
CA LYS A 147 2.85 8.51 7.68
C LYS A 147 2.23 9.69 8.40
N LYS A 148 1.63 10.64 7.69
CA LYS A 148 0.84 11.71 8.32
C LYS A 148 -0.45 11.15 8.90
N VAL A 149 -1.10 10.25 8.17
CA VAL A 149 -2.33 9.58 8.62
C VAL A 149 -2.07 8.70 9.85
N GLU A 150 -1.01 7.89 9.85
CA GLU A 150 -0.58 7.12 11.04
C GLU A 150 -0.43 8.00 12.28
N ARG A 151 0.26 9.16 12.14
CA ARG A 151 0.45 10.11 13.25
C ARG A 151 -0.87 10.72 13.72
N ARG A 152 -1.76 11.09 12.78
CA ARG A 152 -3.09 11.60 13.10
C ARG A 152 -3.88 10.58 13.92
N LEU A 153 -3.97 9.35 13.42
CA LEU A 153 -4.68 8.25 14.10
C LEU A 153 -4.13 7.97 15.51
N ALA A 154 -2.81 7.91 15.67
CA ALA A 154 -2.17 7.70 16.97
C ALA A 154 -2.46 8.85 17.96
N SER A 155 -2.44 10.10 17.47
CA SER A 155 -2.76 11.26 18.31
C SER A 155 -4.22 11.28 18.77
N GLU A 156 -5.14 10.87 17.90
CA GLU A 156 -6.57 10.80 18.21
C GLU A 156 -6.90 9.66 19.18
N GLU A 157 -6.23 8.51 19.03
CA GLU A 157 -6.33 7.41 19.98
C GLU A 157 -5.86 7.83 21.37
N LYS A 158 -4.71 8.51 21.47
CA LYS A 158 -4.20 9.06 22.74
C LYS A 158 -5.20 10.03 23.38
N LYS A 159 -5.74 10.98 22.62
CA LYS A 159 -6.77 11.93 23.10
C LYS A 159 -8.04 11.22 23.57
N ALA A 160 -8.46 10.16 22.87
CA ALA A 160 -9.64 9.39 23.26
C ALA A 160 -9.44 8.65 24.59
N LEU A 161 -8.25 8.10 24.82
CA LEU A 161 -7.87 7.45 26.08
C LEU A 161 -7.79 8.45 27.24
N GLU A 162 -7.17 9.61 27.05
CA GLU A 162 -7.08 10.68 28.05
C GLU A 162 -8.48 11.20 28.45
N ASN A 163 -9.37 11.39 27.47
CA ASN A 163 -10.75 11.81 27.72
C ASN A 163 -11.58 10.76 28.48
N LYS A 164 -11.36 9.45 28.23
CA LYS A 164 -11.99 8.39 29.02
C LYS A 164 -11.51 8.41 30.48
N ASN A 165 -10.21 8.59 30.70
CA ASN A 165 -9.62 8.65 32.05
C ASN A 165 -10.13 9.87 32.84
N ASN A 166 -10.28 11.03 32.19
CA ASN A 166 -10.83 12.24 32.84
C ASN A 166 -12.32 12.13 33.16
N LYS A 167 -13.12 11.41 32.36
CA LYS A 167 -14.53 11.12 32.68
C LYS A 167 -14.69 10.12 33.81
N GLY A 168 -13.75 9.17 33.96
CA GLY A 168 -13.70 8.26 35.11
C GLY A 168 -13.36 8.95 36.44
N LYS A 169 -12.51 9.99 36.40
CA LYS A 169 -12.15 10.79 37.58
C LYS A 169 -13.24 11.78 38.04
N LYS A 170 -14.11 12.24 37.14
CA LYS A 170 -15.24 13.14 37.49
C LYS A 170 -16.50 12.43 38.01
N LYS A 171 -16.50 11.08 38.02
CA LYS A 171 -17.61 10.24 38.51
C LYS A 171 -17.32 9.57 39.87
N LYS A 172 -16.22 9.93 40.52
CA LYS A 172 -15.90 9.61 41.92
C LYS A 172 -15.85 10.91 42.70
#